data_AF-A0A965HKJ6-F1
#
_entry.id   AF-A0A965HKJ6-F1
#
_cell.length_a   1.000
_cell.length_b   1.000
_cell.length_c   1.000
_cell.angle_alpha   90.00
_cell.angle_beta   90.00
_cell.angle_gamma   90.00
#
_symmetry.space_group_name_H-M   'P 1'
#
loop_
_entity.id
_entity.type
_entity.pdbx_description
1 polymer ?
#
loop_
_entity_poly.entity_id
_entity_poly.type
_entity_poly.pdbx_seq_one_letter_code
_entity_poly.pdbx_strand_id
1 'polypeptide(L)' 'MNPWNHDVAKDENDLVDVQVDGVWMQMPRGLNVVEVAHRSKKVIPHYCYHPKLSVVGNCRMCLFEMGTPKMG' A
#
# COMPACT_ATOMS: atom_id res chain seq x y z
N MET A 1 -3.09 20.74 -3.99
CA MET A 1 -2.82 19.31 -4.24
C MET A 1 -3.79 18.50 -3.40
N ASN A 2 -4.51 17.55 -3.99
CA ASN A 2 -5.36 16.63 -3.23
C ASN A 2 -4.45 15.72 -2.38
N PRO A 3 -4.55 15.74 -1.04
CA PRO A 3 -3.76 14.87 -0.16
C PRO A 3 -4.03 13.38 -0.38
N TRP A 4 -5.15 13.06 -1.03
CA TRP A 4 -5.65 11.72 -1.32
C TRP A 4 -5.57 11.37 -2.80
N ASN A 5 -4.68 12.04 -3.55
CA ASN A 5 -4.43 11.65 -4.93
C ASN A 5 -3.86 10.22 -4.91
N HIS A 6 -4.59 9.25 -5.42
CA HIS A 6 -4.18 7.84 -5.45
C HIS A 6 -3.28 7.53 -6.65
N ASP A 7 -3.10 8.52 -7.53
CA ASP A 7 -2.23 8.47 -8.70
C ASP A 7 -0.89 9.18 -8.46
N VAL A 8 -0.36 9.13 -7.21
CA VAL A 8 0.97 9.70 -6.91
C VAL A 8 2.04 8.92 -7.68
N ALA A 9 2.97 9.64 -8.30
CA ALA A 9 4.16 9.01 -8.88
C ALA A 9 4.98 8.35 -7.76
N LYS A 10 5.34 7.08 -7.96
CA LYS A 10 6.16 6.30 -7.03
C LYS A 10 7.62 6.73 -7.20
N ASP A 11 8.22 7.27 -6.16
CA ASP A 11 9.66 7.58 -6.14
C ASP A 11 10.40 6.48 -5.38
N GLU A 12 11.18 5.67 -6.09
CA GLU A 12 11.96 4.58 -5.48
C GLU A 12 13.10 5.10 -4.57
N ASN A 13 13.41 6.40 -4.56
CA ASN A 13 14.41 7.01 -3.69
C ASN A 13 13.82 7.62 -2.40
N ASP A 14 12.51 7.88 -2.33
CA ASP A 14 11.83 8.39 -1.13
C ASP A 14 11.22 7.23 -0.34
N LEU A 15 12.01 6.67 0.56
CA LEU A 15 11.64 5.48 1.34
C LEU A 15 10.97 5.86 2.67
N VAL A 16 9.98 5.06 3.05
CA VAL A 16 9.29 5.13 4.35
C VAL A 16 9.30 3.77 5.04
N ASP A 17 9.35 3.78 6.37
CA ASP A 17 9.18 2.58 7.19
C ASP A 17 7.72 2.15 7.22
N VAL A 18 7.47 0.90 6.82
CA VAL A 18 6.16 0.26 6.88
C VAL A 18 6.28 -1.04 7.68
N GLN A 19 5.36 -1.25 8.60
CA GLN A 19 5.24 -2.51 9.33
C GLN A 19 4.13 -3.37 8.70
N VAL A 20 4.49 -4.55 8.19
CA VAL A 20 3.56 -5.51 7.58
C VAL A 20 3.58 -6.80 8.37
N ASP A 21 2.46 -7.21 8.95
CA ASP A 21 2.34 -8.40 9.81
C ASP A 21 3.43 -8.49 10.90
N GLY A 22 3.79 -7.34 11.50
CA GLY A 22 4.81 -7.23 12.55
C GLY A 22 6.25 -7.07 12.04
N VAL A 23 6.50 -7.17 10.73
CA VAL A 23 7.83 -7.05 10.13
C VAL A 23 8.04 -5.64 9.57
N TRP A 24 9.11 -4.98 10.00
CA TRP A 24 9.51 -3.66 9.49
C TRP A 24 10.27 -3.77 8.17
N MET A 25 9.96 -2.88 7.24
CA MET A 25 10.57 -2.85 5.91
C MET A 25 10.49 -1.45 5.30
N GLN A 26 11.52 -1.12 4.52
CA GLN A 26 11.64 0.14 3.80
C GLN A 26 10.96 0.03 2.43
N MET A 27 10.08 0.99 2.12
CA MET A 27 9.27 0.96 0.91
C MET A 27 9.13 2.36 0.29
N PRO A 28 9.07 2.48 -1.04
CA PRO A 28 8.79 3.75 -1.70
C PRO A 28 7.50 4.41 -1.19
N ARG A 29 7.55 5.73 -1.04
CA ARG A 29 6.35 6.54 -0.78
C ARG A 29 5.37 6.43 -1.95
N GLY A 30 4.08 6.43 -1.62
CA GLY A 30 3.00 6.44 -2.61
C GLY A 30 2.51 5.07 -3.04
N LEU A 31 3.05 3.98 -2.47
CA LEU A 31 2.48 2.65 -2.64
C LEU A 31 1.12 2.53 -1.95
N ASN A 32 0.20 1.82 -2.58
CA ASN A 32 -1.05 1.39 -1.92
C ASN A 32 -0.88 0.02 -1.23
N VAL A 33 -1.87 -0.38 -0.42
CA VAL A 33 -1.78 -1.60 0.40
C VAL A 33 -1.60 -2.89 -0.42
N VAL A 34 -2.17 -2.97 -1.63
CA VAL A 34 -2.04 -4.14 -2.51
C VAL A 34 -0.60 -4.28 -2.99
N GLU A 35 0.03 -3.16 -3.34
CA GLU A 35 1.44 -3.10 -3.77
C GLU A 35 2.40 -3.40 -2.63
N VAL A 36 2.10 -2.86 -1.43
CA VAL A 36 2.83 -3.15 -0.20
C VAL A 36 2.81 -4.65 0.07
N ALA A 37 1.63 -5.26 0.11
CA ALA A 37 1.48 -6.69 0.32
C ALA A 37 2.27 -7.52 -0.69
N HIS A 38 2.17 -7.19 -1.99
CA HIS A 38 2.90 -7.90 -3.04
C HIS A 38 4.43 -7.85 -2.83
N ARG A 39 4.98 -6.67 -2.49
CA ARG A 39 6.41 -6.52 -2.17
C ARG A 39 6.81 -7.28 -0.89
N SER A 40 5.90 -7.42 0.06
CA SER A 40 6.06 -8.24 1.27
C SER A 40 5.82 -9.75 1.04
N LYS A 41 5.64 -10.20 -0.22
CA LYS A 41 5.30 -11.58 -0.59
C LYS A 41 3.99 -12.08 0.04
N LYS A 42 3.06 -11.16 0.30
CA LYS A 42 1.69 -11.41 0.73
C LYS A 42 0.74 -11.16 -0.44
N VAL A 43 -0.38 -11.88 -0.48
CA VAL A 43 -1.39 -11.71 -1.53
C VAL A 43 -2.66 -11.17 -0.90
N ILE A 44 -3.08 -10.00 -1.36
CA ILE A 44 -4.40 -9.42 -1.05
C ILE A 44 -5.29 -9.61 -2.29
N PRO A 45 -6.42 -10.31 -2.19
CA PRO A 45 -7.30 -10.51 -3.32
C PRO A 45 -7.95 -9.19 -3.74
N HIS A 46 -7.98 -8.93 -5.05
CA HIS A 46 -8.57 -7.73 -5.63
C HIS A 46 -8.98 -8.00 -7.08
N TYR A 47 -10.14 -7.46 -7.47
CA TYR A 47 -10.57 -7.45 -8.89
C TYR A 47 -10.43 -6.08 -9.54
N CYS A 48 -10.52 -5.01 -8.76
CA CYS A 48 -10.68 -3.66 -9.27
C CYS A 48 -9.39 -2.83 -9.28
N TYR A 49 -8.23 -3.43 -9.03
CA TYR A 49 -6.93 -2.75 -9.04
C TYR A 49 -6.03 -3.32 -10.14
N HIS A 50 -5.35 -2.43 -10.87
CA HIS A 50 -4.30 -2.74 -11.83
C HIS A 50 -3.31 -1.56 -11.86
N PRO A 51 -1.98 -1.79 -11.89
CA PRO A 51 -0.96 -0.74 -11.71
C PRO A 51 -0.93 0.34 -12.80
N LYS A 52 -1.59 0.10 -13.94
CA LYS A 52 -1.69 1.05 -15.07
C LYS A 52 -3.04 1.78 -15.15
N LEU A 53 -3.97 1.50 -14.25
CA LEU A 53 -5.30 2.11 -14.22
C LEU A 53 -5.45 2.92 -12.94
N SER A 54 -6.33 3.92 -12.95
CA SER A 54 -6.69 4.66 -11.74
C SER A 54 -7.30 3.74 -10.68
N VAL A 55 -7.03 4.06 -9.43
CA VAL A 55 -7.48 3.24 -8.29
C VAL A 55 -8.97 3.42 -8.05
N VAL A 56 -9.69 2.30 -7.93
CA VAL A 56 -11.12 2.28 -7.58
C VAL A 56 -11.40 1.33 -6.42
N GLY A 57 -12.54 1.53 -5.74
CA GLY A 57 -12.93 0.80 -4.53
C GLY A 57 -14.08 -0.18 -4.70
N ASN A 58 -14.38 -0.68 -5.90
CA ASN A 58 -15.62 -1.41 -6.18
C ASN A 58 -15.69 -2.81 -5.53
N CYS A 59 -14.60 -3.58 -5.53
CA CYS A 59 -14.65 -4.98 -5.09
C CYS A 59 -14.61 -5.18 -3.57
N ARG A 60 -14.05 -4.22 -2.82
CA ARG A 60 -13.87 -4.29 -1.35
C ARG A 60 -13.20 -5.58 -0.85
N MET A 61 -12.50 -6.33 -1.70
CA MET A 61 -11.80 -7.56 -1.30
C MET A 61 -10.47 -7.28 -0.61
N CYS A 62 -9.90 -6.10 -0.83
CA CYS A 62 -8.59 -5.72 -0.31
C CYS A 62 -8.62 -5.17 1.13
N LEU A 63 -9.67 -5.47 1.90
CA LEU A 63 -9.79 -5.01 3.27
C LEU A 63 -8.66 -5.57 4.13
N PHE A 64 -8.13 -4.73 5.01
CA PHE A 64 -7.04 -5.04 5.92
C PHE A 64 -7.24 -4.28 7.23
N GLU A 65 -6.57 -4.73 8.28
CA GLU A 65 -6.55 -4.04 9.56
C GLU A 65 -5.34 -3.11 9.61
N MET A 66 -5.54 -1.88 10.08
CA MET A 66 -4.49 -0.91 10.30
C MET A 66 -4.47 -0.51 11.78
N GLY A 67 -3.28 -0.32 12.32
CA GLY A 67 -3.07 0.14 13.69
C GLY A 67 -1.88 1.08 13.77
N THR A 68 -1.70 1.69 14.94
CA THR A 68 -0.44 2.35 15.26
C THR A 68 0.60 1.28 15.59
N PRO A 69 1.84 1.39 15.09
CA PRO A 69 2.91 0.51 15.52
C PRO A 69 3.02 0.60 17.04
N LYS A 70 3.19 -0.53 17.73
CA LYS A 70 3.51 -0.51 19.16
C LYS A 70 4.84 0.21 19.31
N MET A 71 4.78 1.45 19.80
CA MET A 71 5.96 2.20 20.20
C MET A 71 6.50 1.45 21.42
N GLY A 72 7.58 0.68 21.20
CA GLY A 72 8.31 0.02 22.27
C GLY A 72 8.91 1.02 23.25
#